data_AF-A0A915C3K5-F1
#
_entry.id   AF-A0A915C3K5-F1
#
_cell.length_a   1.000
_cell.length_b   1.000
_cell.length_c   1.000
_cell.angle_alpha   90.00
_cell.angle_beta   90.00
_cell.angle_gamma   90.00
#
_symmetry.space_group_name_H-M   'P 1'
#
loop_
_entity.id
_entity.type
_entity.pdbx_description
1 polymer ?
#
loop_
_entity_poly.entity_id
_entity_poly.type
_entity_poly.pdbx_seq_one_letter_code
_entity_poly.pdbx_strand_id
1 'polypeptide(L)'
;LKASLNIRSLADEKIRRVRRAASPTAAFSFDLASHPARFDAKAPRQYTRASLRRPAKIDPCTELVDSGSCNEAHLRYFYDRRADTCRLFYYSGCSGNSNNFATQYECEQRCKVGRSSSRTTPPGTCPGGRPPLGENAPVLCGNQTDSIGCPTGYYCRNGPPDVCCPNDALDFENVRKPSKKAKSRPRTNAALIHHGTRD
;
A
#
# COMPACT_ATOMS: atom_id res chain seq x y z
N LEU A 1 58.21 -13.95 -41.28
CA LEU A 1 58.02 -15.23 -40.56
C LEU A 1 56.55 -15.35 -40.17
N LYS A 2 55.75 -16.03 -40.99
CA LYS A 2 54.34 -16.35 -40.71
C LYS A 2 54.29 -17.84 -40.39
N ALA A 3 53.81 -18.21 -39.21
CA ALA A 3 53.50 -19.61 -38.90
C ALA A 3 52.03 -19.69 -38.51
N SER A 4 51.26 -20.29 -39.41
CA SER A 4 49.84 -20.59 -39.29
C SER A 4 49.61 -21.73 -38.30
N LEU A 5 48.49 -21.66 -37.57
CA LEU A 5 47.97 -22.73 -36.71
C LEU A 5 47.58 -23.95 -37.57
N ASN A 6 47.98 -25.14 -37.14
CA ASN A 6 47.52 -26.41 -37.73
C ASN A 6 47.02 -27.34 -36.63
N ILE A 7 45.82 -27.89 -36.85
CA ILE A 7 45.03 -28.68 -35.92
C ILE A 7 45.00 -30.10 -36.49
N ARG A 8 45.43 -31.12 -35.73
CA ARG A 8 44.93 -32.50 -35.83
C ARG A 8 45.55 -33.44 -34.79
N SER A 9 44.63 -34.11 -34.09
CA SER A 9 44.69 -35.48 -33.55
C SER A 9 45.63 -35.76 -32.37
N LEU A 10 45.03 -36.13 -31.23
CA LEU A 10 45.01 -37.52 -30.76
C LEU A 10 43.98 -37.64 -29.63
N ALA A 11 42.93 -38.41 -29.89
CA ALA A 11 42.00 -38.94 -28.91
C ALA A 11 42.61 -40.19 -28.28
N ASP A 12 42.60 -40.31 -26.94
CA ASP A 12 42.10 -41.48 -26.18
C ASP A 12 42.22 -41.25 -24.66
N GLU A 13 41.53 -42.11 -23.89
CA GLU A 13 41.38 -42.23 -22.43
C GLU A 13 40.32 -41.33 -21.74
N LYS A 14 39.32 -41.84 -21.00
CA LYS A 14 38.84 -43.20 -20.70
C LYS A 14 37.51 -43.06 -19.93
N ILE A 15 36.38 -43.35 -20.56
CA ILE A 15 35.06 -43.33 -19.90
C ILE A 15 34.79 -44.70 -19.26
N ARG A 16 34.71 -44.76 -17.92
CA ARG A 16 34.30 -45.97 -17.18
C ARG A 16 32.81 -46.27 -17.42
N ARG A 17 32.52 -47.35 -18.15
CA ARG A 17 31.17 -47.96 -18.26
C ARG A 17 31.05 -49.10 -17.24
N VAL A 18 30.06 -49.02 -16.34
CA VAL A 18 29.59 -50.16 -15.54
C VAL A 18 28.35 -50.75 -16.21
N ARG A 19 28.36 -52.07 -16.38
CA ARG A 19 27.43 -52.89 -17.16
C ARG A 19 26.02 -52.93 -16.54
N ARG A 20 24.99 -52.87 -17.41
CA ARG A 20 23.61 -53.26 -17.12
C ARG A 20 23.49 -54.79 -17.16
N ALA A 21 22.88 -55.38 -16.14
CA ALA A 21 22.26 -56.70 -16.21
C ALA A 21 20.74 -56.50 -16.12
N ALA A 22 20.00 -57.08 -17.06
CA ALA A 22 18.56 -57.08 -17.10
C ALA A 22 18.00 -58.21 -16.21
N SER A 23 16.88 -57.98 -15.55
CA SER A 23 15.91 -59.06 -15.33
C SER A 23 14.48 -58.51 -15.28
N PRO A 24 13.51 -59.21 -15.90
CA PRO A 24 12.12 -58.78 -16.03
C PRO A 24 11.24 -59.37 -14.92
N THR A 25 10.17 -58.67 -14.59
CA THR A 25 8.77 -59.12 -14.47
C THR A 25 8.06 -58.32 -13.39
N ALA A 26 7.18 -57.43 -13.87
CA ALA A 26 6.18 -56.80 -13.05
C ALA A 26 5.07 -57.83 -12.77
N ALA A 27 4.78 -58.06 -11.49
CA ALA A 27 3.51 -58.55 -11.04
C ALA A 27 3.06 -57.63 -9.90
N PHE A 28 2.39 -56.54 -10.25
CA PHE A 28 1.69 -55.71 -9.28
C PHE A 28 0.30 -56.29 -9.08
N SER A 29 0.09 -56.96 -7.95
CA SER A 29 -1.23 -57.33 -7.47
C SER A 29 -1.97 -56.05 -7.04
N PHE A 30 -3.00 -55.69 -7.80
CA PHE A 30 -4.07 -54.80 -7.34
C PHE A 30 -4.98 -55.66 -6.46
N ASP A 31 -4.96 -55.45 -5.15
CA ASP A 31 -6.19 -55.25 -4.39
C ASP A 31 -5.95 -54.93 -2.91
N LEU A 32 -6.78 -54.00 -2.45
CA LEU A 32 -7.36 -53.89 -1.13
C LEU A 32 -6.74 -52.93 -0.09
N ALA A 33 -7.65 -52.06 0.35
CA ALA A 33 -7.70 -51.31 1.59
C ALA A 33 -6.93 -49.99 1.63
N SER A 34 -7.61 -48.97 1.10
CA SER A 34 -7.75 -47.67 1.77
C SER A 34 -7.73 -47.81 3.30
N HIS A 35 -6.62 -47.45 3.92
CA HIS A 35 -6.60 -47.14 5.35
C HIS A 35 -6.75 -45.62 5.50
N PRO A 36 -7.79 -45.13 6.20
CA PRO A 36 -8.03 -43.70 6.32
C PRO A 36 -6.85 -43.03 7.04
N ALA A 37 -6.49 -41.85 6.54
CA ALA A 37 -5.62 -40.94 7.27
C ALA A 37 -6.18 -40.78 8.69
N ARG A 38 -5.41 -41.17 9.71
CA ARG A 38 -5.79 -40.98 11.11
C ARG A 38 -5.88 -39.49 11.40
N PHE A 39 -7.10 -38.99 11.30
CA PHE A 39 -7.60 -37.77 11.90
C PHE A 39 -7.88 -38.10 13.37
N ASP A 40 -6.90 -38.01 14.27
CA ASP A 40 -7.19 -38.08 15.71
C ASP A 40 -6.45 -37.02 16.53
N ALA A 41 -7.29 -36.32 17.30
CA ALA A 41 -7.01 -35.53 18.49
C ALA A 41 -6.23 -34.21 18.33
N LYS A 42 -6.98 -33.17 17.95
CA LYS A 42 -7.27 -32.01 18.83
C LYS A 42 -6.18 -31.61 19.83
N ALA A 43 -5.20 -30.86 19.36
CA ALA A 43 -4.81 -29.66 20.11
C ALA A 43 -5.55 -28.49 19.46
N PRO A 44 -6.40 -27.73 20.17
CA PRO A 44 -6.78 -26.43 19.62
C PRO A 44 -5.47 -25.67 19.44
N ARG A 45 -5.18 -25.23 18.22
CA ARG A 45 -4.18 -24.18 17.98
C ARG A 45 -4.72 -22.91 18.67
N GLN A 46 -4.64 -22.88 20.00
CA GLN A 46 -4.78 -21.68 20.79
C GLN A 46 -3.51 -20.86 20.52
N TYR A 47 -3.45 -20.26 19.33
CA TYR A 47 -2.65 -19.06 19.18
C TYR A 47 -3.25 -18.06 20.14
N THR A 48 -2.62 -17.92 21.30
CA THR A 48 -3.01 -16.89 22.25
C THR A 48 -2.99 -15.56 21.50
N ARG A 49 -3.90 -14.64 21.84
CA ARG A 49 -3.91 -13.29 21.27
C ARG A 49 -2.55 -12.57 21.42
N ALA A 50 -1.71 -13.02 22.36
CA ALA A 50 -0.34 -12.59 22.53
C ALA A 50 0.61 -13.05 21.40
N SER A 51 0.42 -14.23 20.81
CA SER A 51 1.19 -14.72 19.64
C SER A 51 0.85 -14.01 18.33
N LEU A 52 -0.25 -13.24 18.27
CA LEU A 52 -0.62 -12.40 17.12
C LEU A 52 -0.06 -10.97 17.21
N ARG A 53 0.69 -10.62 18.26
CA ARG A 53 1.34 -9.31 18.35
C ARG A 53 2.55 -9.32 17.41
N ARG A 54 2.29 -8.99 16.14
CA ARG A 54 3.34 -8.68 15.18
C ARG A 54 4.20 -7.56 15.79
N PRO A 55 5.54 -7.70 15.86
CA PRO A 55 6.38 -6.63 16.38
C PRO A 55 6.06 -5.35 15.61
N ALA A 56 5.93 -4.25 16.35
CA ALA A 56 5.68 -2.94 15.75
C ALA A 56 6.79 -2.69 14.73
N LYS A 57 6.42 -2.57 13.45
CA LYS A 57 7.36 -2.33 12.36
C LYS A 57 7.92 -0.91 12.57
N ILE A 58 9.16 -0.82 13.02
CA ILE A 58 9.86 0.47 13.15
C ILE A 58 9.99 1.08 11.76
N ASP A 59 9.71 2.38 11.63
CA ASP A 59 9.86 3.07 10.36
C ASP A 59 11.34 3.43 10.14
N PRO A 60 12.03 2.89 9.13
CA PRO A 60 13.44 3.21 8.84
C PRO A 60 13.71 4.71 8.80
N CYS A 61 12.75 5.49 8.30
CA CYS A 61 12.88 6.92 8.13
C CYS A 61 12.87 7.70 9.45
N THR A 62 12.58 7.04 10.58
CA THR A 62 12.64 7.63 11.92
C THR A 62 13.88 7.24 12.72
N GLU A 63 14.62 6.23 12.26
CA GLU A 63 15.85 5.76 12.88
C GLU A 63 17.02 6.70 12.58
N LEU A 64 18.02 6.70 13.47
CA LEU A 64 19.27 7.43 13.25
C LEU A 64 20.13 6.70 12.22
N VAL A 65 21.22 7.31 11.77
CA VAL A 65 22.22 6.59 10.99
C VAL A 65 22.95 5.59 11.88
N ASP A 66 23.18 4.38 11.40
CA ASP A 66 23.98 3.36 12.09
C ASP A 66 24.93 2.69 11.08
N SER A 67 26.23 2.93 11.25
CA SER A 67 27.27 2.37 10.41
C SER A 67 27.48 0.87 10.67
N GLY A 68 27.03 0.32 11.80
CA GLY A 68 27.30 -1.06 12.19
C GLY A 68 28.72 -1.28 12.70
N SER A 69 29.09 -2.55 12.89
CA SER A 69 30.28 -2.96 13.65
C SER A 69 31.30 -3.79 12.86
N CYS A 70 31.13 -3.94 11.55
CA CYS A 70 32.06 -4.66 10.68
C CYS A 70 33.19 -3.76 10.15
N ASN A 71 34.04 -4.29 9.25
CA ASN A 71 35.24 -3.61 8.75
C ASN A 71 35.20 -3.30 7.25
N GLU A 72 34.04 -3.40 6.60
CA GLU A 72 33.89 -3.06 5.18
C GLU A 72 33.46 -1.59 5.03
N ALA A 73 33.69 -0.98 3.87
CA ALA A 73 33.29 0.40 3.62
C ALA A 73 32.34 0.46 2.42
N HIS A 74 31.05 0.37 2.71
CA HIS A 74 30.00 0.45 1.69
C HIS A 74 29.39 1.83 1.65
N LEU A 75 29.44 2.49 0.50
CA LEU A 75 28.74 3.75 0.30
C LEU A 75 27.23 3.49 0.20
N ARG A 76 26.46 4.06 1.13
CA ARG A 76 25.01 3.91 1.26
C ARG A 76 24.35 5.27 1.51
N TYR A 77 23.04 5.33 1.40
CA TYR A 77 22.23 6.50 1.71
C TYR A 77 21.44 6.28 3.00
N PHE A 78 21.39 7.29 3.84
CA PHE A 78 20.47 7.35 4.98
C PHE A 78 19.62 8.61 4.87
N TYR A 79 18.46 8.60 5.50
CA TYR A 79 17.57 9.75 5.54
C TYR A 79 17.83 10.58 6.80
N ASP A 80 18.28 11.82 6.60
CA ASP A 80 18.46 12.83 7.63
C ASP A 80 17.14 13.57 7.86
N ARG A 81 16.47 13.24 8.96
CA ARG A 81 15.20 13.86 9.35
C ARG A 81 15.29 15.34 9.65
N ARG A 82 16.44 15.84 10.10
CA ARG A 82 16.60 17.24 10.49
C ARG A 82 16.75 18.10 9.25
N ALA A 83 17.48 17.59 8.27
CA ALA A 83 17.66 18.24 6.97
C ALA A 83 16.54 17.92 5.97
N ASP A 84 15.68 16.94 6.26
CA ASP A 84 14.67 16.40 5.33
C ASP A 84 15.28 15.92 3.99
N THR A 85 16.50 15.35 4.04
CA THR A 85 17.25 14.94 2.85
C THR A 85 17.91 13.58 3.01
N CYS A 86 18.10 12.88 1.90
CA CYS A 86 18.88 11.65 1.85
C CYS A 86 20.36 12.00 1.64
N ARG A 87 21.23 11.51 2.53
CA ARG A 87 22.66 11.82 2.55
C ARG A 87 23.48 10.54 2.53
N LEU A 88 24.71 10.65 2.04
CA LEU A 88 25.64 9.53 1.97
C LEU A 88 26.28 9.24 3.33
N PHE A 89 26.52 7.95 3.60
CA PHE A 89 27.33 7.49 4.73
C PHE A 89 28.06 6.19 4.39
N TYR A 90 29.07 5.85 5.19
CA TYR A 90 29.76 4.57 5.10
C TYR A 90 29.11 3.56 6.04
N TYR A 91 28.66 2.46 5.46
CA TYR A 91 28.13 1.29 6.16
C TYR A 91 29.19 0.20 6.24
N SER A 92 29.32 -0.41 7.41
CA SER A 92 30.38 -1.35 7.75
C SER A 92 30.23 -2.74 7.12
N GLY A 93 29.09 -3.03 6.49
CA GLY A 93 28.78 -4.33 5.87
C GLY A 93 27.90 -5.24 6.73
N CYS A 94 27.84 -5.04 8.04
CA CYS A 94 26.95 -5.79 8.94
C CYS A 94 26.35 -4.92 10.05
N SER A 95 25.39 -5.48 10.78
CA SER A 95 24.63 -4.77 11.82
C SER A 95 23.93 -3.54 11.23
N GLY A 96 23.74 -2.47 12.00
CA GLY A 96 23.04 -1.30 11.51
C GLY A 96 21.53 -1.39 11.70
N ASN A 97 20.83 -0.41 11.13
CA ASN A 97 19.38 -0.33 11.16
C ASN A 97 18.80 -0.19 9.74
N SER A 98 17.49 0.00 9.66
CA SER A 98 16.80 0.01 8.37
C SER A 98 16.92 1.36 7.64
N ASN A 99 17.49 2.39 8.25
CA ASN A 99 17.80 3.67 7.60
C ASN A 99 19.08 3.58 6.74
N ASN A 100 19.11 2.59 5.84
CA ASN A 100 20.25 2.25 5.00
C ASN A 100 19.72 1.82 3.63
N PHE A 101 19.99 2.61 2.61
CA PHE A 101 19.49 2.45 1.25
C PHE A 101 20.65 2.38 0.26
N ALA A 102 20.51 1.58 -0.80
CA ALA A 102 21.56 1.44 -1.80
C ALA A 102 21.64 2.67 -2.73
N THR A 103 20.50 3.31 -2.98
CA THR A 103 20.40 4.48 -3.88
C THR A 103 19.69 5.64 -3.22
N GLN A 104 19.97 6.86 -3.71
CA GLN A 104 19.26 8.06 -3.26
C GLN A 104 17.76 7.96 -3.56
N TYR A 105 17.40 7.46 -4.75
CA TYR A 105 16.00 7.31 -5.16
C TYR A 105 15.21 6.42 -4.19
N GLU A 106 15.74 5.26 -3.80
CA GLU A 106 15.09 4.37 -2.81
C GLU A 106 14.86 5.08 -1.47
N CYS A 107 15.87 5.80 -0.98
CA CYS A 107 15.77 6.57 0.26
C CYS A 107 14.66 7.63 0.18
N GLU A 108 14.62 8.39 -0.91
CA GLU A 108 13.64 9.48 -1.09
C GLU A 108 12.22 8.94 -1.27
N GLN A 109 12.04 7.91 -2.10
CA GLN A 109 10.75 7.24 -2.26
C GLN A 109 10.26 6.68 -0.93
N ARG A 110 11.14 6.08 -0.13
CA ARG A 110 10.74 5.46 1.13
C ARG A 110 10.41 6.48 2.22
N CYS A 111 11.15 7.59 2.28
CA CYS A 111 11.14 8.50 3.43
C CYS A 111 10.54 9.88 3.17
N LYS A 112 10.60 10.39 1.93
CA LYS A 112 9.96 11.66 1.58
C LYS A 112 8.51 11.45 1.13
N VAL A 113 8.26 10.47 0.27
CA VAL A 113 6.91 10.23 -0.29
C VAL A 113 5.96 9.61 0.75
N GLY A 114 6.47 8.72 1.61
CA GLY A 114 5.69 8.05 2.67
C GLY A 114 5.26 8.92 3.86
N ARG A 115 5.73 10.17 3.97
CA ARG A 115 5.31 11.10 5.03
C ARG A 115 4.05 11.89 4.70
N SER A 116 3.60 11.84 3.46
CA SER A 116 2.29 12.37 3.04
C SER A 116 1.14 11.40 3.32
N SER A 117 1.42 10.10 3.48
CA SER A 117 0.39 9.05 3.58
C SER A 117 -0.13 8.75 4.99
N SER A 118 0.30 9.48 6.03
CA SER A 118 -0.30 9.39 7.39
C SER A 118 -1.43 10.40 7.64
N ARG A 119 -1.94 11.06 6.58
CA ARG A 119 -3.29 11.65 6.50
C ARG A 119 -3.94 11.09 5.24
N THR A 120 -4.41 9.86 5.33
CA THR A 120 -4.91 9.03 4.22
C THR A 120 -6.14 9.68 3.56
N THR A 121 -5.93 10.58 2.62
CA THR A 121 -6.82 10.70 1.45
C THR A 121 -6.05 10.11 0.27
N PRO A 122 -6.53 9.03 -0.35
CA PRO A 122 -5.94 8.49 -1.58
C PRO A 122 -5.77 9.61 -2.63
N PRO A 123 -4.74 9.51 -3.50
CA PRO A 123 -4.70 10.29 -4.73
C PRO A 123 -6.06 10.25 -5.45
N GLY A 124 -6.58 11.41 -5.89
CA GLY A 124 -7.92 11.51 -6.47
C GLY A 124 -9.09 11.63 -5.48
N THR A 125 -8.83 11.82 -4.18
CA THR A 125 -9.88 12.08 -3.16
C THR A 125 -9.80 13.53 -2.65
N CYS A 126 -10.90 14.11 -2.17
CA CYS A 126 -10.89 15.45 -1.57
C CYS A 126 -10.54 15.43 -0.07
N PRO A 127 -10.05 16.54 0.51
CA PRO A 127 -9.82 16.62 1.94
C PRO A 127 -11.10 16.30 2.73
N GLY A 128 -10.95 15.63 3.88
CA GLY A 128 -12.08 15.18 4.69
C GLY A 128 -12.86 13.98 4.10
N GLY A 129 -12.34 13.32 3.07
CA GLY A 129 -12.97 12.13 2.48
C GLY A 129 -14.21 12.44 1.63
N ARG A 130 -14.38 13.69 1.20
CA ARG A 130 -15.48 14.08 0.31
C ARG A 130 -15.28 13.48 -1.09
N PRO A 131 -16.36 13.06 -1.77
CA PRO A 131 -16.27 12.60 -3.15
C PRO A 131 -15.87 13.78 -4.07
N PRO A 132 -15.00 13.56 -5.06
CA PRO A 132 -14.71 14.53 -6.10
C PRO A 132 -15.96 14.76 -6.98
N LEU A 133 -15.95 15.84 -7.78
CA LEU A 133 -17.01 16.10 -8.74
C LEU A 133 -17.10 14.94 -9.76
N GLY A 134 -18.30 14.39 -9.95
CA GLY A 134 -18.56 13.25 -10.82
C GLY A 134 -18.96 12.02 -10.01
N GLU A 135 -20.22 11.60 -10.17
CA GLU A 135 -20.86 10.57 -9.33
C GLU A 135 -20.15 9.21 -9.44
N ASN A 136 -19.81 8.79 -10.67
CA ASN A 136 -19.20 7.48 -10.98
C ASN A 136 -17.75 7.58 -11.48
N ALA A 137 -17.35 8.75 -11.99
CA ALA A 137 -16.01 9.00 -12.51
C ALA A 137 -15.62 10.46 -12.21
N PRO A 138 -14.44 10.71 -11.62
CA PRO A 138 -14.02 12.05 -11.24
C PRO A 138 -13.78 12.92 -12.47
N VAL A 139 -14.26 14.16 -12.41
CA VAL A 139 -13.91 15.21 -13.38
C VAL A 139 -12.44 15.55 -13.18
N LEU A 140 -11.66 15.31 -14.24
CA LEU A 140 -10.23 15.56 -14.26
C LEU A 140 -9.94 17.01 -14.63
N CYS A 141 -9.06 17.66 -13.86
CA CYS A 141 -8.62 19.03 -14.08
C CYS A 141 -7.11 19.07 -14.37
N GLY A 142 -6.62 20.13 -15.02
CA GLY A 142 -5.18 20.31 -15.28
C GLY A 142 -4.85 20.33 -16.77
N ASN A 143 -3.57 20.16 -17.11
CA ASN A 143 -3.07 20.35 -18.49
C ASN A 143 -3.27 19.14 -19.42
N GLN A 144 -3.82 18.04 -18.90
CA GLN A 144 -4.09 16.80 -19.67
C GLN A 144 -5.53 16.71 -20.17
N THR A 145 -6.39 17.67 -19.82
CA THR A 145 -7.78 17.73 -20.27
C THR A 145 -8.08 19.06 -20.95
N ASP A 146 -9.04 19.08 -21.88
CA ASP A 146 -9.53 20.31 -22.53
C ASP A 146 -10.26 21.27 -21.56
N SER A 147 -10.33 20.91 -20.28
CA SER A 147 -10.91 21.70 -19.19
C SER A 147 -9.80 22.24 -18.30
N ILE A 148 -9.34 23.45 -18.63
CA ILE A 148 -8.25 24.17 -17.96
C ILE A 148 -8.57 24.48 -16.49
N GLY A 149 -9.82 24.31 -16.03
CA GLY A 149 -10.22 24.55 -14.65
C GLY A 149 -11.49 23.82 -14.23
N CYS A 150 -11.70 23.77 -12.92
CA CYS A 150 -12.92 23.25 -12.30
C CYS A 150 -14.07 24.28 -12.38
N PRO A 151 -15.34 23.83 -12.39
CA PRO A 151 -16.50 24.73 -12.38
C PRO A 151 -16.59 25.52 -11.05
N THR A 152 -17.39 26.59 -11.06
CA THR A 152 -17.58 27.47 -9.89
C THR A 152 -17.96 26.68 -8.64
N GLY A 153 -17.26 26.97 -7.53
CA GLY A 153 -17.43 26.24 -6.26
C GLY A 153 -16.53 25.01 -6.11
N TYR A 154 -15.69 24.71 -7.10
CA TYR A 154 -14.71 23.64 -7.05
C TYR A 154 -13.30 24.17 -7.33
N TYR A 155 -12.29 23.57 -6.70
CA TYR A 155 -10.88 23.83 -6.95
C TYR A 155 -10.17 22.56 -7.43
N CYS A 156 -9.12 22.72 -8.24
CA CYS A 156 -8.34 21.59 -8.73
C CYS A 156 -7.36 21.12 -7.66
N ARG A 157 -7.44 19.83 -7.27
CA ARG A 157 -6.50 19.20 -6.35
C ARG A 157 -5.55 18.32 -7.14
N ASN A 158 -4.26 18.65 -7.08
CA ASN A 158 -3.23 17.88 -7.75
C ASN A 158 -3.03 16.49 -7.11
N GLY A 159 -2.91 15.48 -7.95
CA GLY A 159 -2.65 14.10 -7.57
C GLY A 159 -2.70 13.18 -8.80
N PRO A 160 -2.31 11.91 -8.67
CA PRO A 160 -2.59 10.92 -9.70
C PRO A 160 -3.95 10.23 -9.47
N PRO A 161 -5.05 10.55 -10.19
CA PRO A 161 -5.24 11.64 -11.14
C PRO A 161 -5.71 12.96 -10.48
N ASP A 162 -5.57 14.08 -11.19
CA ASP A 162 -5.94 15.42 -10.73
C ASP A 162 -7.48 15.54 -10.73
N VAL A 163 -8.08 16.03 -9.63
CA VAL A 163 -9.55 16.01 -9.46
C VAL A 163 -10.11 17.33 -8.96
N CYS A 164 -11.37 17.63 -9.32
CA CYS A 164 -12.10 18.78 -8.82
C CYS A 164 -12.75 18.54 -7.44
N CYS A 165 -12.38 19.34 -6.45
CA CYS A 165 -12.86 19.25 -5.08
C CYS A 165 -13.73 20.46 -4.68
N PRO A 166 -14.77 20.28 -3.86
CA PRO A 166 -15.64 21.38 -3.45
C PRO A 166 -14.89 22.36 -2.54
N ASN A 167 -15.10 23.64 -2.74
CA ASN A 167 -14.69 24.70 -1.83
C ASN A 167 -15.59 24.63 -0.58
N ASP A 168 -15.02 24.66 0.63
CA ASP A 168 -15.77 24.68 1.90
C ASP A 168 -16.70 25.90 2.08
N ALA A 169 -16.77 26.79 1.09
CA ALA A 169 -17.43 28.08 1.16
C ALA A 169 -18.89 28.11 0.66
N LEU A 170 -19.53 26.97 0.31
CA LEU A 170 -20.92 26.96 -0.18
C LEU A 170 -21.84 25.92 0.47
N ASP A 171 -21.62 25.57 1.75
CA ASP A 171 -22.55 24.71 2.50
C ASP A 171 -22.94 25.27 3.89
N PHE A 172 -22.86 26.59 4.06
CA PHE A 172 -23.27 27.25 5.31
C PHE A 172 -24.78 27.46 5.46
N GLU A 173 -25.61 27.10 4.48
CA GLU A 173 -27.07 27.30 4.58
C GLU A 173 -27.92 26.05 4.80
N ASN A 174 -27.34 24.84 4.87
CA ASN A 174 -28.14 23.63 5.15
C ASN A 174 -27.66 22.71 6.29
N VAL A 175 -26.65 23.07 7.06
CA VAL A 175 -26.16 22.25 8.21
C VAL A 175 -26.86 22.59 9.54
N ARG A 176 -27.88 23.45 9.57
CA ARG A 176 -28.67 23.73 10.79
C ARG A 176 -30.18 23.62 10.57
N LYS A 177 -30.68 22.41 10.29
CA LYS A 177 -32.04 22.04 10.67
C LYS A 177 -32.02 20.77 11.53
N PRO A 178 -32.13 20.89 12.86
CA PRO A 178 -32.45 19.72 13.67
C PRO A 178 -33.87 19.27 13.33
N SER A 179 -33.98 18.09 12.72
CA SER A 179 -35.26 17.39 12.49
C SER A 179 -35.95 17.12 13.82
N LYS A 180 -36.85 18.02 14.25
CA LYS A 180 -37.81 17.71 15.31
C LYS A 180 -38.87 16.76 14.72
N LYS A 181 -38.75 15.47 15.02
CA LYS A 181 -39.88 14.54 14.95
C LYS A 181 -40.79 14.78 16.15
N ALA A 182 -41.99 15.27 15.92
CA ALA A 182 -43.14 15.00 16.78
C ALA A 182 -44.44 15.15 15.95
N LYS A 183 -45.04 14.01 15.62
CA LYS A 183 -46.42 13.91 15.15
C LYS A 183 -47.35 14.16 16.35
N SER A 184 -48.30 15.08 16.23
CA SER A 184 -49.62 14.92 16.86
C SER A 184 -50.66 15.91 16.32
N ARG A 185 -51.45 15.40 15.35
CA ARG A 185 -52.91 15.50 15.21
C ARG A 185 -53.57 16.84 14.82
N PRO A 186 -54.49 16.85 13.83
CA PRO A 186 -55.35 17.99 13.53
C PRO A 186 -56.70 17.88 14.27
N ARG A 187 -57.33 19.03 14.52
CA ARG A 187 -58.75 19.36 14.83
C ARG A 187 -58.71 20.65 15.67
N THR A 188 -59.44 21.73 15.43
CA THR A 188 -60.70 21.98 14.72
C THR A 188 -60.85 23.50 14.55
N ASN A 189 -61.59 23.92 13.52
CA ASN A 189 -62.09 25.28 13.36
C ASN A 189 -62.97 25.70 14.55
N ALA A 190 -62.83 26.95 14.99
CA ALA A 190 -63.90 27.71 15.61
C ALA A 190 -63.66 29.21 15.35
N ALA A 191 -64.53 29.78 14.54
CA ALA A 191 -64.71 31.21 14.38
C ALA A 191 -65.15 31.84 15.70
N LEU A 192 -64.74 33.08 15.97
CA LEU A 192 -65.52 34.04 16.75
C LEU A 192 -65.06 35.46 16.39
N ILE A 193 -65.93 36.11 15.64
CA ILE A 193 -65.98 37.55 15.39
C ILE A 193 -66.38 38.22 16.71
N HIS A 194 -65.67 39.27 17.12
CA HIS A 194 -66.25 40.30 17.98
C HIS A 194 -65.92 41.69 17.44
N HIS A 195 -67.01 42.38 17.09
CA HIS A 195 -67.08 43.81 16.81
C HIS A 195 -66.97 44.64 18.09
N GLY A 196 -66.46 45.87 17.95
CA GLY A 196 -66.69 47.02 18.85
C GLY A 196 -65.81 48.19 18.37
N THR A 197 -66.27 49.12 17.52
CA THR A 197 -67.12 50.33 17.75
C THR A 197 -66.63 51.28 18.85
N ARG A 198 -66.22 52.50 18.41
CA ARG A 198 -66.35 53.86 19.02
C ARG A 198 -65.85 54.05 20.46
N ASP A 199 -65.18 55.13 20.84
CA ASP A 199 -65.29 56.55 20.44
C ASP A 199 -63.93 57.23 20.21
#